data_AF-A0A551YSE3-F1
#
_entry.id   AF-A0A551YSE3-F1
#
_cell.length_a   1.000
_cell.length_b   1.000
_cell.length_c   1.000
_cell.angle_alpha   90.00
_cell.angle_beta   90.00
_cell.angle_gamma   90.00
#
_symmetry.space_group_name_H-M   'P 1'
#
loop_
_entity.id
_entity.type
_entity.pdbx_description
1 polymer ?
#
loop_
_entity_poly.entity_id
_entity_poly.type
_entity_poly.pdbx_seq_one_letter_code
_entity_poly.pdbx_strand_id
1 'polypeptide(L)' 'MKRINLIRHLEAYGCEFLREGGNHTIYVNRVNQKSSAIPRHREINEFLTRKICRDLQIPEP' A
#
# COMPACT_ATOMS: atom_id res chain seq x y z
N MET A 1 -11.44 -4.04 -1.32
CA MET A 1 -10.72 -4.50 -0.12
C MET A 1 -10.80 -3.45 0.99
N LYS A 2 -10.88 -3.85 2.27
CA LYS A 2 -10.75 -2.90 3.40
C LYS A 2 -9.31 -2.38 3.47
N ARG A 3 -9.11 -1.08 3.70
CA ARG A 3 -7.77 -0.46 3.86
C ARG A 3 -6.88 -1.19 4.87
N ILE A 4 -7.46 -1.64 5.98
CA ILE A 4 -6.72 -2.38 7.02
C ILE A 4 -6.15 -3.71 6.52
N ASN A 5 -6.85 -4.40 5.61
CA ASN A 5 -6.36 -5.66 5.05
C ASN A 5 -5.22 -5.39 4.06
N LEU A 6 -5.32 -4.31 3.27
CA LEU A 6 -4.23 -3.90 2.39
C LEU A 6 -2.98 -3.56 3.21
N ILE A 7 -3.10 -2.76 4.27
CA ILE A 7 -1.95 -2.40 5.12
C ILE A 7 -1.28 -3.64 5.71
N ARG A 8 -2.06 -4.58 6.28
CA ARG A 8 -1.51 -5.85 6.80
C ARG A 8 -0.77 -6.65 5.75
N HIS A 9 -1.29 -6.68 4.52
CA HIS A 9 -0.61 -7.32 3.39
C HIS A 9 0.70 -6.60 3.07
N LEU A 10 0.69 -5.27 2.94
CA LEU A 10 1.89 -4.47 2.71
C LEU A 10 2.98 -4.72 3.77
N GLU A 11 2.61 -4.68 5.05
CA GLU A 11 3.52 -4.91 6.18
C GLU A 11 4.07 -6.35 6.17
N ALA A 12 3.25 -7.35 5.83
CA ALA A 12 3.70 -8.75 5.72
C ALA A 12 4.75 -8.96 4.62
N TYR A 13 4.73 -8.14 3.57
CA TYR A 13 5.75 -8.13 2.50
C TYR A 13 6.86 -7.11 2.73
N GLY A 14 7.01 -6.58 3.95
CA GLY A 14 8.11 -5.68 4.31
C GLY A 14 7.98 -4.25 3.77
N CYS A 15 6.77 -3.83 3.39
CA CYS A 15 6.50 -2.42 3.13
C CYS A 15 6.30 -1.67 4.44
N GLU A 16 6.90 -0.49 4.54
CA GLU A 16 6.89 0.33 5.75
C GLU A 16 6.15 1.63 5.52
N PHE A 17 5.54 2.15 6.57
CA PHE A 17 5.03 3.51 6.60
C PHE A 17 6.18 4.51 6.45
N LEU A 18 6.07 5.43 5.50
CA LEU A 18 7.05 6.50 5.30
C LEU A 18 6.58 7.84 5.87
N ARG A 19 5.40 8.29 5.42
CA ARG A 19 4.81 9.56 5.85
C ARG A 19 3.31 9.59 5.56
N GLU A 20 2.58 10.39 6.31
CA GLU A 20 1.16 10.63 6.06
C GLU A 20 0.94 12.07 5.58
N GLY A 21 0.19 12.22 4.49
CA GLY A 21 -0.36 13.51 4.04
C GLY A 21 -1.84 13.62 4.39
N GLY A 22 -2.51 14.67 3.92
CA GLY A 22 -3.93 14.88 4.20
C GLY A 22 -4.81 13.71 3.77
N ASN A 23 -4.80 13.38 2.47
CA ASN A 23 -5.70 12.38 1.88
C ASN A 23 -5.09 10.99 1.69
N HIS A 24 -3.77 10.86 1.80
CA HIS A 24 -3.06 9.60 1.52
C HIS A 24 -1.93 9.33 2.51
N THR A 25 -1.64 8.06 2.72
CA THR A 25 -0.47 7.57 3.44
C THR A 25 0.54 7.03 2.44
N ILE A 26 1.81 7.42 2.54
CA ILE A 26 2.87 6.90 1.68
C ILE A 26 3.50 5.68 2.37
N TYR A 27 3.52 4.56 1.66
CA TYR A 27 4.30 3.38 2.04
C TYR A 27 5.48 3.21 1.09
N VAL A 28 6.56 2.66 1.63
CA VAL A 28 7.80 2.39 0.91
C VAL A 28 8.16 0.91 1.09
N ASN A 29 8.53 0.26 0.00
CA ASN A 29 9.25 -0.99 0.02
C ASN A 29 10.73 -0.68 -0.16
N ARG A 30 11.51 -0.71 0.93
CA ARG A 30 12.95 -0.40 0.88
C ARG A 30 13.76 -1.44 0.12
N VAL A 31 13.33 -2.71 0.15
CA VAL A 31 14.00 -3.80 -0.56
C VAL A 31 13.97 -3.55 -2.07
N ASN A 32 12.81 -3.12 -2.58
CA ASN A 32 12.62 -2.83 -4.01
C ASN A 32 12.85 -1.35 -4.38
N GLN A 33 13.16 -0.49 -3.40
CA GLN A 33 13.27 0.97 -3.55
C GLN A 33 12.04 1.60 -4.24
N LYS A 34 10.84 1.11 -3.91
CA LYS A 34 9.56 1.58 -4.45
C LYS A 34 8.72 2.25 -3.38
N SER A 35 7.88 3.18 -3.77
CA SER A 35 6.91 3.81 -2.88
C SER A 35 5.57 3.98 -3.57
N SER A 36 4.48 3.87 -2.81
CA SER A 36 3.13 4.07 -3.31
C SER A 36 2.25 4.80 -2.30
N ALA A 37 1.26 5.53 -2.81
CA ALA A 37 0.31 6.29 -2.01
C ALA A 37 -0.97 5.46 -1.79
N ILE A 38 -1.30 5.23 -0.53
CA ILE A 38 -2.50 4.50 -0.12
C ILE A 38 -3.54 5.51 0.37
N PRO A 39 -4.75 5.54 -0.21
CA PRO A 39 -5.80 6.46 0.23
C PRO A 39 -6.26 6.14 1.66
N ARG A 40 -6.79 7.16 2.35
CA ARG A 40 -7.23 7.02 3.76
C ARG A 40 -8.68 6.55 3.95
N HIS A 41 -9.46 6.43 2.88
CA HIS A 41 -10.83 5.93 2.99
C HIS A 41 -10.86 4.44 3.37
N ARG A 42 -11.99 4.00 3.95
CA ARG A 42 -12.12 2.66 4.54
C ARG A 42 -12.06 1.53 3.50
N GLU A 43 -12.58 1.77 2.30
CA GLU A 43 -12.75 0.76 1.25
C GLU A 43 -12.00 1.17 -0.01
N ILE A 44 -11.02 0.37 -0.39
CA ILE A 44 -10.18 0.59 -1.55
C ILE A 44 -10.64 -0.37 -2.65
N ASN A 45 -10.82 0.16 -3.86
CA ASN A 45 -11.18 -0.64 -5.02
C ASN A 45 -10.10 -1.73 -5.27
N GLU A 46 -10.51 -2.94 -5.65
CA GLU A 46 -9.60 -4.04 -5.94
C GLU A 46 -8.59 -3.72 -7.06
N PHE A 47 -9.02 -2.99 -8.09
CA PHE A 47 -8.13 -2.53 -9.15
C PHE A 47 -7.01 -1.63 -8.61
N LEU A 48 -7.36 -0.70 -7.71
CA LEU A 48 -6.38 0.18 -7.07
C LEU A 48 -5.46 -0.60 -6.12
N THR A 49 -6.02 -1.58 -5.40
CA THR A 49 -5.26 -2.47 -4.51
C THR A 49 -4.19 -3.24 -5.29
N ARG A 50 -4.57 -3.86 -6.41
CA ARG A 50 -3.64 -4.57 -7.31
C ARG A 50 -2.58 -3.64 -7.88
N LYS A 51 -2.98 -2.44 -8.32
CA LYS A 51 -2.03 -1.42 -8.79
C LYS A 51 -1.01 -1.05 -7.72
N ILE A 52 -1.43 -0.80 -6.49
CA ILE A 52 -0.53 -0.46 -5.37
C ILE A 52 0.46 -1.61 -5.12
N CYS A 53 0.00 -2.87 -5.14
CA CYS A 53 0.86 -4.04 -4.95
C CYS A 53 1.90 -4.16 -6.07
N ARG A 54 1.50 -3.94 -7.33
CA ARG A 54 2.43 -3.90 -8.47
C ARG A 54 3.43 -2.76 -8.37
N ASP A 55 2.99 -1.56 -7.98
CA ASP A 55 3.86 -0.39 -7.81
C ASP A 55 4.92 -0.64 -6.73
N LEU A 56 4.57 -1.38 -5.66
CA LEU A 56 5.48 -1.79 -4.58
C LEU A 56 6.25 -3.09 -4.88
N GLN A 57 5.99 -3.71 -6.05
CA GLN A 57 6.57 -4.98 -6.49
C GLN A 57 6.39 -6.12 -5.46
N ILE A 58 5.17 -6.26 -4.95
CA ILE A 58 4.77 -7.36 -4.07
C ILE A 58 3.62 -8.17 -4.70
N PRO A 59 3.39 -9.41 -4.26
CA PRO A 59 2.25 -10.22 -4.74
C PRO A 59 0.91 -9.52 -4.52
N GLU A 60 -0.04 -9.75 -5.43
CA GLU A 60 -1.41 -9.27 -5.26
C GLU A 60 -2.14 -10.09 -4.19
N PRO A 61 -3.00 -9.46 -3.36
CA PRO A 61 -3.87 -10.15 -2.42
C PRO A 61 -5.10 -10.80 -3.08
#